data_AF-A0A496UX02-F1
#
_entry.id   AF-A0A496UX02-F1
#
_cell.length_a   1.000
_cell.length_b   1.000
_cell.length_c   1.000
_cell.angle_alpha   90.00
_cell.angle_beta   90.00
_cell.angle_gamma   90.00
#
_symmetry.space_group_name_H-M   'P 1'
#
loop_
_entity.id
_entity.type
_entity.pdbx_description
1 polymer ?
#
loop_
_entity_poly.entity_id
_entity_poly.type
_entity_poly.pdbx_seq_one_letter_code
_entity_poly.pdbx_strand_id
1 'polypeptide(L)'
;MTIIATAMNAIFDLLTAPFGSHASLAVCVLSILTGVAMLLLFKVTTNQDQLVAAREVLTGRLYEMGLFQDHLGVLMKIQGDLALANLRYVRWSLPALAAMLLPMLLILAQFDARYGHQPMVPGEVTLLRVALAAGQWSLLDKLELTADTGVEVDSRPVLDPGTGVAVWRVRAELPGDHELVVRLPGGTELTKELVVGEGAPRLARVREQESLLRVLLNPAEAPLPGDQPVIAITLELPSRRLDYAGLRVHWLWAMIVFSMAFGLAVKDVLKVRL
;
A
#
# COMPACT_ATOMS: atom_id res chain seq x y z
N MET A 1 17.81 0.58 9.16
CA MET A 1 16.53 1.04 8.56
C MET A 1 15.49 -0.06 8.51
N THR A 2 15.91 -1.32 8.37
CA THR A 2 15.10 -2.52 8.60
C THR A 2 14.35 -2.53 9.94
N ILE A 3 14.91 -1.95 11.02
CA ILE A 3 14.29 -1.92 12.35
C ILE A 3 12.84 -1.39 12.34
N ILE A 4 12.55 -0.30 11.62
CA ILE A 4 11.18 0.26 11.56
C ILE A 4 10.23 -0.71 10.85
N ALA A 5 10.66 -1.26 9.71
CA ALA A 5 9.87 -2.24 8.96
C ALA A 5 9.66 -3.53 9.77
N THR A 6 10.69 -4.02 10.47
CA THR A 6 10.61 -5.19 11.35
C THR A 6 9.69 -4.95 12.55
N ALA A 7 9.78 -3.78 13.19
CA ALA A 7 8.90 -3.41 14.29
C ALA A 7 7.44 -3.29 13.82
N MET A 8 7.22 -2.67 12.67
CA MET A 8 5.88 -2.57 12.07
C MET A 8 5.33 -3.96 11.71
N ASN A 9 6.16 -4.82 11.11
CA ASN A 9 5.78 -6.20 10.82
C ASN A 9 5.38 -6.92 12.10
N ALA A 10 6.17 -6.85 13.17
CA ALA A 10 5.87 -7.49 14.44
C ALA A 10 4.56 -6.98 15.08
N ILE A 11 4.31 -5.67 15.03
CA ILE A 11 3.06 -5.08 15.52
C ILE A 11 1.86 -5.61 14.72
N PHE A 12 1.95 -5.59 13.39
CA PHE A 12 0.87 -6.09 12.54
C PHE A 12 0.69 -7.60 12.65
N ASP A 13 1.76 -8.37 12.82
CA ASP A 13 1.69 -9.82 13.04
C ASP A 13 0.96 -10.11 14.36
N LEU A 14 1.24 -9.35 15.43
CA LEU A 14 0.51 -9.46 16.70
C LEU A 14 -0.96 -9.06 16.56
N LEU A 15 -1.25 -7.97 15.84
CA LEU A 15 -2.61 -7.51 15.61
C LEU A 15 -3.42 -8.45 14.70
N THR A 16 -2.77 -9.15 13.77
CA THR A 16 -3.41 -10.05 12.81
C THR A 16 -3.49 -11.51 13.28
N ALA A 17 -2.61 -11.92 14.20
CA ALA A 17 -2.58 -13.25 14.80
C ALA A 17 -3.95 -13.79 15.25
N PRO A 18 -4.84 -13.04 15.95
CA PRO A 18 -6.12 -13.58 16.40
C PRO A 18 -7.11 -13.90 15.27
N PHE A 19 -6.90 -13.35 14.08
CA PHE A 19 -7.83 -13.54 12.95
C PHE A 19 -7.50 -14.76 12.08
N GLY A 20 -6.29 -15.33 12.22
CA GLY A 20 -5.87 -16.52 11.47
C GLY A 20 -6.11 -16.37 9.96
N SER A 21 -6.89 -17.29 9.39
CA SER A 21 -7.25 -17.29 7.96
C SER A 21 -8.40 -16.36 7.58
N HIS A 22 -9.06 -15.70 8.55
CA HIS A 22 -10.22 -14.84 8.30
C HIS A 22 -9.82 -13.42 7.88
N ALA A 23 -9.26 -13.30 6.67
CA ALA A 23 -8.78 -12.04 6.12
C ALA A 23 -9.83 -10.92 6.09
N SER A 24 -11.10 -11.23 5.75
CA SER A 24 -12.18 -10.23 5.72
C SER A 24 -12.43 -9.58 7.08
N LEU A 25 -12.43 -10.38 8.16
CA LEU A 25 -12.62 -9.89 9.53
C LEU A 25 -11.41 -9.07 10.00
N ALA A 26 -10.20 -9.56 9.72
CA ALA A 26 -8.97 -8.86 10.05
C ALA A 26 -8.94 -7.46 9.43
N VAL A 27 -9.23 -7.36 8.12
CA VAL A 27 -9.31 -6.08 7.41
C VAL A 27 -10.40 -5.20 8.00
N CYS A 28 -11.58 -5.73 8.33
CA CYS A 28 -12.66 -4.93 8.93
C CYS A 28 -12.22 -4.30 10.27
N VAL A 29 -11.71 -5.11 11.21
CA VAL A 29 -11.32 -4.64 12.54
C VAL A 29 -10.13 -3.68 12.46
N LEU A 30 -9.10 -4.00 11.69
CA LEU A 30 -7.94 -3.12 11.52
C LEU A 30 -8.30 -1.79 10.86
N SER A 31 -9.28 -1.79 9.95
CA SER A 31 -9.77 -0.57 9.31
C SER A 31 -10.53 0.32 10.29
N ILE A 32 -11.34 -0.28 11.16
CA ILE A 32 -12.02 0.41 12.27
C ILE A 32 -10.98 1.07 13.19
N LEU A 33 -9.98 0.30 13.64
CA LEU A 33 -8.89 0.80 14.49
C LEU A 33 -8.12 1.94 13.80
N THR A 34 -7.85 1.80 12.50
CA THR A 34 -7.20 2.84 11.70
C THR A 34 -8.05 4.11 11.64
N GLY A 35 -9.36 3.99 11.39
CA GLY A 35 -10.27 5.13 11.35
C GLY A 35 -10.29 5.91 12.67
N VAL A 36 -10.35 5.20 13.80
CA VAL A 36 -10.27 5.80 15.14
C VAL A 36 -8.92 6.49 15.37
N ALA A 37 -7.82 5.79 15.08
CA ALA A 37 -6.47 6.32 15.27
C ALA A 37 -6.23 7.58 14.44
N MET A 38 -6.65 7.58 13.17
CA MET A 38 -6.54 8.75 12.30
C MET A 38 -7.41 9.91 12.80
N LEU A 39 -8.63 9.63 13.27
CA LEU A 39 -9.48 10.68 13.82
C LEU A 39 -8.90 11.32 15.09
N LEU A 40 -8.30 10.52 15.97
CA LEU A 40 -7.59 11.03 17.15
C LEU A 40 -6.36 11.85 16.75
N LEU A 41 -5.61 11.39 15.75
CA LEU A 41 -4.46 12.12 15.23
C LEU A 41 -4.90 13.47 14.62
N PHE A 42 -6.01 13.50 13.87
CA PHE A 42 -6.63 14.74 13.37
C PHE A 42 -6.89 15.73 14.51
N LYS A 43 -7.53 15.23 15.57
CA LYS A 43 -7.94 16.03 16.71
C LYS A 43 -6.75 16.72 17.39
N VAL A 44 -5.65 15.98 17.59
CA VAL A 44 -4.47 16.46 18.31
C VAL A 44 -3.63 17.40 17.45
N THR A 45 -3.64 17.21 16.13
CA THR A 45 -2.76 17.96 15.21
C THR A 45 -3.41 19.25 14.67
N THR A 46 -4.74 19.31 14.60
CA THR A 46 -5.47 20.50 14.13
C THR A 46 -5.99 21.35 15.27
N ASN A 47 -5.83 22.68 15.15
CA ASN A 47 -6.52 23.64 16.01
C ASN A 47 -8.03 23.64 15.69
N GLN A 48 -8.79 22.92 16.51
CA GLN A 48 -10.23 22.70 16.34
C GLN A 48 -11.03 24.00 16.33
N ASP A 49 -10.66 24.99 17.15
CA ASP A 49 -11.41 26.26 17.24
C ASP A 49 -11.22 27.10 15.97
N GLN A 50 -9.99 27.16 15.45
CA GLN A 50 -9.71 27.88 14.19
C GLN A 50 -10.36 27.19 12.99
N LEU A 51 -10.42 25.86 12.99
CA LEU A 51 -11.08 25.09 11.94
C LEU A 51 -12.60 25.37 11.92
N VAL A 52 -13.23 25.37 13.11
CA VAL A 52 -14.65 25.70 13.25
C VAL A 52 -14.94 27.14 12.83
N ALA A 53 -14.13 28.10 13.28
CA ALA A 53 -14.29 29.51 12.87
C ALA A 53 -14.17 29.68 11.35
N ALA A 54 -13.21 28.99 10.71
CA ALA A 54 -13.07 29.01 9.25
C ALA A 54 -14.29 28.39 8.53
N ARG A 55 -14.85 27.30 9.07
CA ARG A 55 -16.07 26.65 8.56
C ARG A 55 -17.31 27.54 8.68
N GLU A 56 -17.45 28.27 9.79
CA GLU A 56 -18.56 29.22 9.98
C GLU A 56 -18.51 30.35 8.95
N VAL A 57 -17.32 30.89 8.66
CA VAL A 57 -17.13 31.88 7.59
C VAL A 57 -17.53 31.32 6.23
N LEU A 58 -17.11 30.09 5.89
CA LEU A 58 -17.52 29.42 4.65
C LEU A 58 -19.05 29.29 4.54
N THR A 59 -19.68 28.86 5.63
CA THR A 59 -21.14 28.69 5.69
C THR A 59 -21.85 30.03 5.49
N GLY A 60 -21.35 31.11 6.10
CA GLY A 60 -21.87 32.46 5.90
C GLY A 60 -21.81 32.93 4.44
N ARG A 61 -20.68 32.68 3.75
CA ARG A 61 -20.53 33.02 2.32
C ARG A 61 -21.42 32.19 1.41
N LEU A 62 -21.70 30.94 1.76
CA LEU A 62 -22.67 30.12 1.01
C LEU A 62 -24.10 30.68 1.14
N TYR A 63 -24.49 31.16 2.32
CA TYR A 63 -25.78 31.85 2.50
C TYR A 63 -25.84 33.18 1.74
N GLU A 64 -24.76 33.95 1.72
CA GLU A 64 -24.65 35.20 0.96
C GLU A 64 -24.83 34.95 -0.55
N MET A 65 -24.23 33.87 -1.07
CA MET A 65 -24.42 33.44 -2.46
C MET A 65 -25.89 33.10 -2.76
N GLY A 66 -26.60 32.51 -1.79
CA GLY A 66 -28.04 32.25 -1.89
C GLY A 66 -28.91 33.51 -1.84
N LEU A 67 -28.44 34.59 -1.23
CA LEU A 67 -29.17 35.85 -1.11
C LEU A 67 -28.98 36.77 -2.34
N PHE A 68 -27.80 36.75 -2.96
CA PHE A 68 -27.43 37.63 -4.07
C PHE A 68 -27.37 36.92 -5.43
N GLN A 69 -28.30 36.00 -5.69
CA GLN A 69 -28.33 35.17 -6.90
C GLN A 69 -28.44 35.96 -8.22
N ASP A 70 -29.03 37.15 -8.19
CA ASP A 70 -29.32 37.94 -9.39
C ASP A 70 -28.24 38.98 -9.74
N HIS A 71 -27.18 39.09 -8.92
CA HIS A 71 -26.15 40.13 -9.08
C HIS A 71 -24.78 39.54 -9.40
N LEU A 72 -24.46 39.46 -10.69
CA LEU A 72 -23.23 38.84 -11.20
C LEU A 72 -21.93 39.42 -10.60
N GLY A 73 -21.84 40.75 -10.46
CA GLY A 73 -20.66 41.40 -9.86
C GLY A 73 -20.47 41.07 -8.38
N VAL A 74 -21.57 40.95 -7.64
CA VAL A 74 -21.56 40.57 -6.22
C VAL A 74 -21.21 39.09 -6.08
N LEU A 75 -21.77 38.22 -6.94
CA LEU A 75 -21.43 36.80 -6.99
C LEU A 75 -19.94 36.54 -7.23
N MET A 76 -19.31 37.26 -8.17
CA MET A 76 -17.88 37.10 -8.42
C MET A 76 -17.03 37.46 -7.20
N LYS A 77 -17.42 38.49 -6.45
CA LYS A 77 -16.76 38.85 -5.19
C LYS A 77 -16.97 37.77 -4.12
N ILE A 78 -18.20 37.26 -3.97
CA ILE A 78 -18.52 36.19 -3.03
C ILE A 78 -17.71 34.92 -3.35
N GLN A 79 -17.58 34.55 -4.63
CA GLN A 79 -16.75 33.41 -5.05
C GLN A 79 -15.27 33.61 -4.69
N GLY A 80 -14.72 34.80 -4.90
CA GLY A 80 -13.36 35.13 -4.48
C GLY A 80 -13.16 35.05 -2.97
N ASP A 81 -14.10 35.61 -2.20
CA ASP A 81 -14.11 35.54 -0.74
C ASP A 81 -14.26 34.08 -0.25
N LEU A 82 -15.09 33.28 -0.91
CA LEU A 82 -15.26 31.84 -0.64
C LEU A 82 -13.98 31.06 -0.93
N ALA A 83 -13.30 31.35 -2.05
CA ALA A 83 -12.03 30.72 -2.40
C ALA A 83 -10.94 31.03 -1.35
N LEU A 84 -10.82 32.29 -0.93
CA LEU A 84 -9.89 32.69 0.13
C LEU A 84 -10.25 32.06 1.49
N ALA A 85 -11.54 32.00 1.83
CA ALA A 85 -11.99 31.32 3.05
C ALA A 85 -11.69 29.82 3.01
N ASN A 86 -11.86 29.18 1.85
CA ASN A 86 -11.53 27.77 1.66
C ASN A 86 -10.03 27.53 1.76
N LEU A 87 -9.19 28.41 1.19
CA LEU A 87 -7.74 28.31 1.33
C LEU A 87 -7.30 28.44 2.80
N ARG A 88 -7.94 29.31 3.60
CA ARG A 88 -7.70 29.41 5.05
C ARG A 88 -8.13 28.14 5.78
N TYR A 89 -9.30 27.60 5.45
CA TYR A 89 -9.79 26.34 6.01
C TYR A 89 -8.82 25.18 5.72
N VAL A 90 -8.42 25.02 4.45
CA VAL A 90 -7.43 24.01 4.03
C VAL A 90 -6.12 24.20 4.79
N ARG A 91 -5.62 25.43 4.92
CA ARG A 91 -4.39 25.73 5.67
C ARG A 91 -4.44 25.22 7.11
N TRP A 92 -5.59 25.29 7.79
CA TRP A 92 -5.74 24.76 9.16
C TRP A 92 -5.80 23.23 9.22
N SER A 93 -6.20 22.57 8.12
CA SER A 93 -6.19 21.11 7.99
C SER A 93 -4.84 20.53 7.55
N LEU A 94 -3.98 21.30 6.88
CA LEU A 94 -2.68 20.84 6.35
C LEU A 94 -1.78 20.14 7.39
N PRO A 95 -1.63 20.64 8.64
CA PRO A 95 -0.80 19.96 9.63
C PRO A 95 -1.28 18.53 9.92
N ALA A 96 -2.59 18.32 10.02
CA ALA A 96 -3.16 17.00 10.24
C ALA A 96 -2.97 16.09 9.03
N LEU A 97 -3.21 16.60 7.81
CA LEU A 97 -2.97 15.84 6.59
C LEU A 97 -1.51 15.36 6.50
N ALA A 98 -0.55 16.25 6.79
CA ALA A 98 0.87 15.91 6.80
C ALA A 98 1.20 14.88 7.91
N ALA A 99 0.65 15.06 9.11
CA ALA A 99 0.87 14.14 10.22
C ALA A 99 0.26 12.75 9.99
N MET A 100 -0.89 12.67 9.29
CA MET A 100 -1.54 11.40 8.93
C MET A 100 -0.90 10.69 7.76
N LEU A 101 -0.27 11.43 6.83
CA LEU A 101 0.29 10.84 5.62
C LEU A 101 1.27 9.72 5.95
N LEU A 102 2.20 9.97 6.88
CA LEU A 102 3.20 8.99 7.27
C LEU A 102 2.59 7.69 7.84
N PRO A 103 1.79 7.70 8.92
CA PRO A 103 1.21 6.47 9.45
C PRO A 103 0.23 5.81 8.48
N MET A 104 -0.49 6.56 7.65
CA MET A 104 -1.36 5.98 6.62
C MET A 104 -0.55 5.20 5.59
N LEU A 105 0.58 5.72 5.11
CA LEU A 105 1.46 5.00 4.19
C LEU A 105 1.99 3.70 4.81
N LEU A 106 2.36 3.73 6.10
CA LEU A 106 2.80 2.52 6.82
C LEU A 106 1.69 1.47 6.88
N ILE A 107 0.48 1.88 7.26
CA ILE A 107 -0.68 0.98 7.36
C ILE A 107 -1.01 0.41 5.98
N LEU A 108 -1.01 1.25 4.94
CA LEU A 108 -1.30 0.84 3.57
C LEU A 108 -0.30 -0.22 3.07
N ALA A 109 1.00 -0.01 3.30
CA ALA A 109 2.04 -0.98 2.95
C ALA A 109 1.87 -2.32 3.68
N GLN A 110 1.49 -2.28 4.97
CA GLN A 110 1.27 -3.49 5.78
C GLN A 110 -0.01 -4.24 5.36
N PHE A 111 -1.04 -3.53 4.93
CA PHE A 111 -2.25 -4.12 4.36
C PHE A 111 -1.99 -4.72 2.98
N ASP A 112 -1.29 -4.03 2.09
CA ASP A 112 -0.96 -4.54 0.76
C ASP A 112 -0.12 -5.81 0.85
N ALA A 113 0.89 -5.82 1.73
CA ALA A 113 1.74 -6.96 1.99
C ALA A 113 0.99 -8.22 2.46
N ARG A 114 -0.16 -8.10 3.16
CA ARG A 114 -0.91 -9.26 3.68
C ARG A 114 -2.19 -9.57 2.93
N TYR A 115 -2.82 -8.57 2.34
CA TYR A 115 -4.16 -8.65 1.78
C TYR A 115 -4.25 -8.16 0.33
N GLY A 116 -3.16 -7.64 -0.25
CA GLY A 116 -3.11 -7.24 -1.66
C GLY A 116 -3.14 -8.44 -2.61
N HIS A 117 -2.46 -9.50 -2.24
CA HIS A 117 -2.28 -10.67 -3.09
C HIS A 117 -2.64 -11.94 -2.33
N GLN A 118 -2.96 -12.99 -3.09
CA GLN A 118 -3.14 -14.33 -2.54
C GLN A 118 -1.92 -15.20 -2.89
N PRO A 119 -1.56 -16.17 -2.03
CA PRO A 119 -0.54 -17.15 -2.34
C PRO A 119 -0.94 -17.93 -3.59
N MET A 120 0.05 -18.51 -4.26
CA MET A 120 -0.18 -19.36 -5.42
C MET A 120 -0.92 -20.63 -5.03
N VAL A 121 -1.72 -21.15 -5.95
CA VAL A 121 -2.29 -22.50 -5.83
C VAL A 121 -1.40 -23.50 -6.59
N PRO A 122 -1.22 -24.74 -6.10
CA PRO A 122 -0.54 -25.79 -6.86
C PRO A 122 -1.09 -25.93 -8.29
N GLY A 123 -0.17 -25.96 -9.26
CA GLY A 123 -0.45 -25.97 -10.69
C GLY A 123 -0.57 -24.59 -11.35
N GLU A 124 -0.67 -23.50 -10.57
CA GLU A 124 -0.68 -22.14 -11.11
C GLU A 124 0.68 -21.73 -11.67
N VAL A 125 0.63 -20.84 -12.66
CA VAL A 125 1.81 -20.30 -13.31
C VAL A 125 1.86 -18.80 -13.14
N THR A 126 3.03 -18.29 -12.78
CA THR A 126 3.32 -16.88 -12.61
C THR A 126 4.55 -16.46 -13.43
N LEU A 127 4.75 -15.16 -13.55
CA LEU A 127 5.91 -14.55 -14.18
C LEU A 127 6.83 -13.95 -13.12
N LEU A 128 8.10 -14.35 -13.15
CA LEU A 128 9.18 -13.70 -12.42
C LEU A 128 9.89 -12.74 -13.37
N ARG A 129 9.93 -11.46 -13.03
CA ARG A 129 10.62 -10.42 -13.78
C ARG A 129 11.83 -9.95 -12.99
N VAL A 130 13.00 -9.97 -13.61
CA VAL A 130 14.24 -9.43 -13.06
C VAL A 130 14.64 -8.23 -13.89
N ALA A 131 14.68 -7.06 -13.27
CA ALA A 131 15.08 -5.81 -13.90
C ALA A 131 16.53 -5.47 -13.53
N LEU A 132 17.33 -5.08 -14.53
CA LEU A 132 18.70 -4.63 -14.35
C LEU A 132 18.80 -3.10 -14.37
N ALA A 133 19.88 -2.58 -13.79
CA ALA A 133 20.20 -1.16 -13.89
C ALA A 133 20.49 -0.75 -15.33
N ALA A 134 20.27 0.54 -15.64
CA ALA A 134 20.55 1.10 -16.95
C ALA A 134 22.01 0.84 -17.36
N GLY A 135 22.21 0.36 -18.59
CA GLY A 135 23.54 0.08 -19.14
C GLY A 135 24.10 -1.32 -18.82
N GLN A 136 23.39 -2.16 -18.06
CA GLN A 136 23.83 -3.52 -17.71
C GLN A 136 23.08 -4.64 -18.46
N TRP A 137 22.46 -4.30 -19.59
CA TRP A 137 21.70 -5.24 -20.43
C TRP A 137 22.51 -6.44 -20.94
N SER A 138 23.85 -6.32 -21.00
CA SER A 138 24.78 -7.40 -21.39
C SER A 138 24.92 -8.52 -20.34
N LEU A 139 24.23 -8.39 -19.20
CA LEU A 139 24.12 -9.44 -18.19
C LEU A 139 22.82 -10.25 -18.33
N LEU A 140 21.83 -9.77 -19.10
CA LEU A 140 20.51 -10.41 -19.20
C LEU A 140 20.57 -11.85 -19.71
N ASP A 141 21.41 -12.09 -20.71
CA ASP A 141 21.63 -13.40 -21.33
C ASP A 141 22.40 -14.38 -20.43
N LYS A 142 22.98 -13.88 -19.34
CA LYS A 142 23.79 -14.67 -18.39
C LYS A 142 23.10 -14.87 -17.04
N LEU A 143 21.88 -14.38 -16.88
CA LEU A 143 21.08 -14.64 -15.69
C LEU A 143 20.55 -16.07 -15.73
N GLU A 144 20.74 -16.79 -14.63
CA GLU A 144 20.15 -18.11 -14.43
C GLU A 144 19.14 -18.04 -13.29
N LEU A 145 18.03 -18.76 -13.45
CA LEU A 145 17.02 -18.93 -12.42
C LEU A 145 16.98 -20.39 -12.02
N THR A 146 17.12 -20.65 -10.73
CA THR A 146 16.89 -21.96 -10.13
C THR A 146 15.86 -21.85 -9.03
N ALA A 147 15.13 -22.92 -8.80
CA ALA A 147 14.13 -23.02 -7.76
C ALA A 147 14.29 -24.35 -7.00
N ASP A 148 13.68 -24.44 -5.83
CA ASP A 148 13.62 -25.69 -5.07
C ASP A 148 12.64 -26.71 -5.68
N THR A 149 12.52 -27.89 -5.06
CA THR A 149 11.72 -29.01 -5.58
C THR A 149 10.21 -28.74 -5.66
N GLY A 150 9.70 -27.66 -5.06
CA GLY A 150 8.26 -27.34 -5.12
C GLY A 150 7.87 -26.39 -6.24
N VAL A 151 8.83 -25.98 -7.07
CA VAL A 151 8.64 -24.96 -8.09
C VAL A 151 9.38 -25.34 -9.36
N GLU A 152 8.66 -25.40 -10.48
CA GLU A 152 9.22 -25.69 -11.79
C GLU A 152 9.48 -24.38 -12.57
N VAL A 153 10.68 -24.25 -13.13
CA VAL A 153 11.00 -23.16 -14.07
C VAL A 153 10.70 -23.66 -15.48
N ASP A 154 9.49 -23.36 -15.97
CA ASP A 154 8.91 -23.86 -17.23
C ASP A 154 9.79 -23.59 -18.48
N SER A 155 10.55 -22.49 -18.50
CA SER A 155 11.22 -22.03 -19.72
C SER A 155 12.51 -21.25 -19.52
N ARG A 156 13.30 -21.14 -20.59
CA ARG A 156 14.35 -20.12 -20.72
C ARG A 156 13.74 -18.71 -20.56
N PRO A 157 14.53 -17.73 -20.08
CA PRO A 157 14.03 -16.38 -19.94
C PRO A 157 13.70 -15.77 -21.29
N VAL A 158 12.60 -15.02 -21.32
CA VAL A 158 12.33 -14.05 -22.38
C VAL A 158 13.05 -12.77 -22.00
N LEU A 159 13.96 -12.31 -22.87
CA LEU A 159 14.74 -11.10 -22.65
C LEU A 159 14.08 -9.93 -23.37
N ASP A 160 13.90 -8.82 -22.66
CA ASP A 160 13.53 -7.53 -23.22
C ASP A 160 14.68 -6.52 -23.05
N PRO A 161 15.58 -6.42 -24.04
CA PRO A 161 16.71 -5.48 -23.99
C PRO A 161 16.27 -4.02 -23.96
N GLY A 162 15.08 -3.69 -24.47
CA GLY A 162 14.59 -2.32 -24.50
C GLY A 162 14.27 -1.78 -23.11
N THR A 163 13.81 -2.66 -22.21
CA THR A 163 13.52 -2.31 -20.81
C THR A 163 14.58 -2.80 -19.82
N GLY A 164 15.52 -3.64 -20.25
CA GLY A 164 16.54 -4.20 -19.36
C GLY A 164 15.97 -5.29 -18.44
N VAL A 165 14.98 -6.05 -18.91
CA VAL A 165 14.24 -7.02 -18.09
C VAL A 165 14.37 -8.43 -18.66
N ALA A 166 14.62 -9.40 -17.77
CA ALA A 166 14.49 -10.82 -18.06
C ALA A 166 13.23 -11.38 -17.37
N VAL A 167 12.46 -12.19 -18.10
CA VAL A 167 11.19 -12.73 -17.61
C VAL A 167 11.21 -14.25 -17.69
N TRP A 168 10.97 -14.92 -16.56
CA TRP A 168 10.78 -16.36 -16.48
C TRP A 168 9.32 -16.68 -16.19
N ARG A 169 8.89 -17.81 -16.76
CA ARG A 169 7.64 -18.46 -16.42
C ARG A 169 7.93 -19.49 -15.34
N VAL A 170 7.23 -19.41 -14.22
CA VAL A 170 7.45 -20.24 -13.03
C VAL A 170 6.13 -20.88 -12.63
N ARG A 171 6.15 -22.18 -12.39
CA ARG A 171 4.99 -22.98 -12.00
C ARG A 171 5.12 -23.43 -10.56
N ALA A 172 4.12 -23.11 -9.76
CA ALA A 172 4.01 -23.60 -8.39
C ALA A 172 3.52 -25.06 -8.43
N GLU A 173 4.25 -26.01 -7.85
CA GLU A 173 3.86 -27.43 -7.85
C GLU A 173 3.42 -27.94 -6.48
N LEU A 174 4.21 -27.65 -5.45
CA LEU A 174 3.97 -28.15 -4.10
C LEU A 174 3.54 -27.00 -3.17
N PRO A 175 2.66 -27.24 -2.17
CA PRO A 175 2.41 -26.28 -1.11
C PRO A 175 3.64 -26.08 -0.22
N GLY A 176 3.92 -24.83 0.15
CA GLY A 176 5.05 -24.45 0.98
C GLY A 176 5.55 -23.04 0.70
N ASP A 177 6.54 -22.64 1.49
CA ASP A 177 7.34 -21.44 1.23
C ASP A 177 8.55 -21.88 0.40
N HIS A 178 8.66 -21.34 -0.81
CA HIS A 178 9.66 -21.71 -1.79
C HIS A 178 10.62 -20.57 -2.10
N GLU A 179 11.87 -20.90 -2.40
CA GLU A 179 12.90 -19.91 -2.73
C GLU A 179 13.31 -19.99 -4.20
N LEU A 180 13.15 -18.86 -4.89
CA LEU A 180 13.63 -18.64 -6.24
C LEU A 180 15.00 -17.96 -6.17
N VAL A 181 16.02 -18.59 -6.75
CA VAL A 181 17.41 -18.11 -6.73
C VAL A 181 17.80 -17.63 -8.11
N VAL A 182 17.99 -16.31 -8.24
CA VAL A 182 18.55 -15.65 -9.42
C VAL A 182 20.07 -15.60 -9.26
N ARG A 183 20.79 -16.29 -10.15
CA ARG A 183 22.25 -16.28 -10.16
C ARG A 183 22.79 -15.29 -11.17
N LEU A 184 23.77 -14.53 -10.73
CA LEU A 184 24.49 -13.56 -11.54
C LEU A 184 25.86 -14.10 -11.97
N PRO A 185 26.41 -13.58 -13.09
CA PRO A 185 27.81 -13.83 -13.45
C PRO A 185 28.73 -13.38 -12.31
N GLY A 186 29.61 -14.27 -11.86
CA GLY A 186 30.49 -14.02 -10.72
C GLY A 186 30.05 -14.69 -9.41
N GLY A 187 28.95 -15.45 -9.42
CA GLY A 187 28.56 -16.32 -8.31
C GLY A 187 27.68 -15.66 -7.25
N THR A 188 27.26 -14.40 -7.45
CA THR A 188 26.27 -13.78 -6.57
C THR A 188 24.90 -14.41 -6.78
N GLU A 189 24.25 -14.75 -5.67
CA GLU A 189 22.90 -15.29 -5.66
C GLU A 189 21.94 -14.29 -5.00
N LEU A 190 20.83 -14.01 -5.68
CA LEU A 190 19.75 -13.17 -5.18
C LEU A 190 18.49 -14.01 -5.07
N THR A 191 17.81 -13.92 -3.94
CA THR A 191 16.69 -14.81 -3.66
C THR A 191 15.34 -14.09 -3.74
N LYS A 192 14.28 -14.85 -3.93
CA LYS A 192 12.91 -14.34 -3.97
C LYS A 192 11.96 -15.39 -3.42
N GLU A 193 11.10 -14.98 -2.49
CA GLU A 193 10.16 -15.90 -1.87
C GLU A 193 8.91 -16.09 -2.76
N LEU A 194 8.46 -17.34 -2.87
CA LEU A 194 7.24 -17.75 -3.54
C LEU A 194 6.44 -18.62 -2.58
N VAL A 195 5.30 -18.13 -2.12
CA VAL A 195 4.43 -18.89 -1.21
C VAL A 195 3.31 -19.56 -1.99
N VAL A 196 3.16 -20.87 -1.78
CA VAL A 196 2.16 -21.73 -2.41
C VAL A 196 1.28 -22.35 -1.32
N GLY A 197 -0.04 -22.14 -1.39
CA GLY A 197 -0.98 -22.71 -0.43
C GLY A 197 -2.16 -21.80 -0.12
N GLU A 198 -2.59 -21.81 1.14
CA GLU A 198 -3.77 -21.08 1.61
C GLU A 198 -3.42 -20.07 2.72
N GLY A 199 -4.41 -19.26 3.12
CA GLY A 199 -4.28 -18.32 4.23
C GLY A 199 -3.84 -16.93 3.78
N ALA A 200 -3.40 -16.10 4.74
CA ALA A 200 -3.03 -14.71 4.52
C ALA A 200 -1.56 -14.44 4.93
N PRO A 201 -0.58 -15.14 4.32
CA PRO A 201 0.82 -14.87 4.57
C PRO A 201 1.18 -13.45 4.09
N ARG A 202 2.31 -12.96 4.59
CA ARG A 202 2.90 -11.72 4.09
C ARG A 202 3.61 -12.03 2.78
N LEU A 203 3.18 -11.40 1.68
CA LEU A 203 3.70 -11.62 0.34
C LEU A 203 4.37 -10.35 -0.17
N ALA A 204 5.60 -10.47 -0.67
CA ALA A 204 6.25 -9.37 -1.38
C ALA A 204 6.05 -9.57 -2.89
N ARG A 205 5.26 -8.71 -3.53
CA ARG A 205 5.19 -8.69 -4.99
C ARG A 205 6.52 -8.28 -5.61
N VAL A 206 7.21 -7.32 -5.00
CA VAL A 206 8.46 -6.76 -5.52
C VAL A 206 9.51 -6.77 -4.43
N ARG A 207 10.72 -7.21 -4.79
CA ARG A 207 11.94 -7.06 -4.00
C ARG A 207 12.87 -6.11 -4.75
N GLU A 208 13.11 -4.92 -4.22
CA GLU A 208 13.91 -3.88 -4.89
C GLU A 208 15.17 -3.55 -4.10
N GLN A 209 16.13 -2.89 -4.76
CA GLN A 209 17.31 -2.32 -4.09
C GLN A 209 16.93 -1.41 -2.93
N GLU A 210 17.80 -1.38 -1.92
CA GLU A 210 17.61 -0.61 -0.70
C GLU A 210 17.35 0.88 -0.99
N SER A 211 16.15 1.35 -0.63
CA SER A 211 15.87 2.77 -0.48
C SER A 211 14.88 2.97 0.66
N LEU A 212 14.97 4.13 1.32
CA LEU A 212 14.12 4.47 2.46
C LEU A 212 12.63 4.27 2.15
N LEU A 213 12.19 4.76 1.00
CA LEU A 213 10.80 4.69 0.59
C LEU A 213 10.39 3.26 0.20
N ARG A 214 11.27 2.49 -0.46
CA ARG A 214 10.97 1.12 -0.91
C ARG A 214 10.89 0.12 0.22
N VAL A 215 11.79 0.24 1.21
CA VAL A 215 11.74 -0.59 2.43
C VAL A 215 10.44 -0.33 3.21
N LEU A 216 9.94 0.89 3.16
CA LEU A 216 8.70 1.27 3.82
C LEU A 216 7.45 0.75 3.10
N LEU A 217 7.44 0.86 1.76
CA LEU A 217 6.31 0.48 0.92
C LEU A 217 6.25 -1.03 0.63
N ASN A 218 7.39 -1.72 0.65
CA ASN A 218 7.50 -3.16 0.43
C ASN A 218 8.13 -3.86 1.65
N PRO A 219 7.45 -3.88 2.82
CA PRO A 219 8.04 -4.38 4.06
C PRO A 219 8.06 -5.92 4.15
N ALA A 220 7.55 -6.61 3.13
CA ALA A 220 7.30 -8.05 3.17
C ALA A 220 8.57 -8.90 3.13
N GLU A 221 9.57 -8.47 2.35
CA GLU A 221 10.88 -9.12 2.18
C GLU A 221 12.00 -8.11 2.44
N ALA A 222 13.18 -8.62 2.80
CA ALA A 222 14.38 -7.78 2.89
C ALA A 222 14.74 -7.22 1.51
N PRO A 223 15.20 -5.97 1.40
CA PRO A 223 15.57 -5.38 0.11
C PRO A 223 16.78 -6.10 -0.53
N LEU A 224 17.00 -5.81 -1.81
CA LEU A 224 18.21 -6.27 -2.52
C LEU A 224 19.42 -5.43 -2.10
N PRO A 225 20.62 -6.03 -1.99
CA PRO A 225 21.86 -5.26 -1.77
C PRO A 225 22.07 -4.22 -2.89
N GLY A 226 22.41 -2.99 -2.51
CA GLY A 226 22.49 -1.86 -3.45
C GLY A 226 23.70 -1.87 -4.40
N ASP A 227 24.66 -2.77 -4.18
CA ASP A 227 25.86 -2.94 -5.02
C ASP A 227 25.63 -3.87 -6.22
N GLN A 228 24.43 -4.43 -6.35
CA GLN A 228 24.11 -5.42 -7.37
C GLN A 228 23.58 -4.78 -8.66
N PRO A 229 23.82 -5.41 -9.82
CA PRO A 229 23.28 -4.93 -11.08
C PRO A 229 21.76 -5.11 -11.21
N VAL A 230 21.17 -6.01 -10.44
CA VAL A 230 19.71 -6.22 -10.37
C VAL A 230 19.07 -5.15 -9.50
N ILE A 231 18.14 -4.37 -10.07
CA ILE A 231 17.43 -3.28 -9.37
C ILE A 231 16.11 -3.72 -8.75
N ALA A 232 15.46 -4.73 -9.34
CA ALA A 232 14.19 -5.26 -8.87
C ALA A 232 13.96 -6.71 -9.31
N ILE A 233 13.36 -7.51 -8.44
CA ILE A 233 12.80 -8.83 -8.73
C ILE A 233 11.31 -8.76 -8.42
N THR A 234 10.46 -8.88 -9.44
CA THR A 234 9.00 -8.80 -9.33
C THR A 234 8.39 -10.15 -9.62
N LEU A 235 7.44 -10.55 -8.79
CA LEU A 235 6.63 -11.74 -8.95
C LEU A 235 5.19 -11.33 -9.23
N GLU A 236 4.58 -11.86 -10.29
CA GLU A 236 3.19 -11.55 -10.63
C GLU A 236 2.21 -12.42 -9.82
N LEU A 237 1.73 -11.87 -8.70
CA LEU A 237 0.76 -12.56 -7.86
C LEU A 237 -0.68 -12.17 -8.20
N PRO A 238 -1.64 -13.11 -8.10
CA PRO A 238 -3.06 -12.84 -8.28
C PRO A 238 -3.55 -11.93 -7.16
N SER A 239 -4.32 -10.91 -7.54
CA SER A 239 -4.91 -9.98 -6.58
C SER A 239 -5.93 -10.69 -5.71
N ARG A 240 -5.84 -10.48 -4.40
CA ARG A 240 -6.82 -11.04 -3.45
C ARG A 240 -8.11 -10.21 -3.49
N ARG A 241 -9.25 -10.91 -3.46
CA ARG A 241 -10.56 -10.31 -3.20
C ARG A 241 -11.14 -10.88 -1.92
N LEU A 242 -11.60 -9.99 -1.05
CA LEU A 242 -12.19 -10.33 0.23
C LEU A 242 -13.71 -10.43 0.07
N ASP A 243 -14.30 -11.44 0.71
CA ASP A 243 -15.75 -11.61 0.71
C ASP A 243 -16.38 -10.84 1.88
N TYR A 244 -17.35 -9.99 1.56
CA TYR A 244 -18.21 -9.30 2.52
C TYR A 244 -19.67 -9.51 2.09
N ALA A 245 -20.38 -10.41 2.79
CA ALA A 245 -21.78 -10.74 2.51
C ALA A 245 -22.05 -11.10 1.03
N GLY A 246 -21.13 -11.87 0.40
CA GLY A 246 -21.22 -12.29 -0.99
C GLY A 246 -20.62 -11.31 -2.00
N LEU A 247 -20.20 -10.12 -1.56
CA LEU A 247 -19.50 -9.15 -2.40
C LEU A 247 -17.98 -9.36 -2.32
N ARG A 248 -17.34 -9.58 -3.47
CA ARG A 248 -15.89 -9.70 -3.60
C ARG A 248 -15.23 -8.34 -3.80
N VAL A 249 -14.72 -7.77 -2.72
CA VAL A 249 -14.18 -6.40 -2.67
C VAL A 249 -12.65 -6.44 -2.53
N HIS A 250 -11.98 -5.49 -3.20
CA HIS A 250 -10.54 -5.28 -2.99
C HIS A 250 -10.29 -4.71 -1.59
N TRP A 251 -9.24 -5.16 -0.90
CA TRP A 251 -8.94 -4.77 0.47
C TRP A 251 -8.91 -3.24 0.69
N LEU A 252 -8.40 -2.50 -0.31
CA LEU A 252 -8.29 -1.04 -0.25
C LEU A 252 -9.66 -0.36 -0.09
N TRP A 253 -10.66 -0.81 -0.86
CA TRP A 253 -12.01 -0.25 -0.79
C TRP A 253 -12.68 -0.61 0.54
N ALA A 254 -12.52 -1.85 0.99
CA ALA A 254 -13.01 -2.27 2.30
C ALA A 254 -12.40 -1.40 3.41
N MET A 255 -11.08 -1.17 3.36
CA MET A 255 -10.38 -0.37 4.34
C MET A 255 -10.86 1.08 4.38
N ILE A 256 -10.97 1.73 3.21
CA ILE A 256 -11.46 3.10 3.11
C ILE A 256 -12.89 3.21 3.65
N VAL A 257 -13.79 2.31 3.22
CA VAL A 257 -15.20 2.36 3.61
C VAL A 257 -15.36 2.11 5.11
N PHE A 258 -14.75 1.05 5.67
CA PHE A 258 -14.89 0.74 7.10
C PHE A 258 -14.22 1.79 7.99
N SER A 259 -13.01 2.25 7.64
CA SER A 259 -12.31 3.27 8.41
C SER A 259 -13.06 4.60 8.41
N MET A 260 -13.58 5.03 7.26
CA MET A 260 -14.34 6.27 7.13
C MET A 260 -15.69 6.17 7.83
N ALA A 261 -16.45 5.10 7.58
CA ALA A 261 -17.77 4.91 8.20
C ALA A 261 -17.66 4.89 9.73
N PHE A 262 -16.70 4.14 10.27
CA PHE A 262 -16.54 4.05 11.71
C PHE A 262 -15.94 5.32 12.31
N GLY A 263 -14.90 5.89 11.68
CA GLY A 263 -14.31 7.16 12.10
C GLY A 263 -15.36 8.27 12.20
N LEU A 264 -16.25 8.37 11.21
CA LEU A 264 -17.37 9.31 11.25
C LEU A 264 -18.41 8.96 12.31
N ALA A 265 -18.71 7.68 12.52
CA ALA A 265 -19.68 7.25 13.54
C ALA A 265 -19.24 7.60 14.97
N VAL A 266 -17.93 7.57 15.25
CA VAL A 266 -17.40 7.87 16.59
C VAL A 266 -16.92 9.32 16.76
N LYS A 267 -16.98 10.16 15.73
CA LYS A 267 -16.43 11.53 15.75
C LYS A 267 -16.98 12.37 16.91
N ASP A 268 -18.28 12.27 17.16
CA ASP A 268 -18.97 13.06 18.17
C ASP A 268 -18.64 12.56 19.58
N VAL A 269 -18.53 11.24 19.75
CA VAL A 269 -18.08 10.59 20.99
C VAL A 269 -16.65 11.02 21.33
N LEU A 270 -15.78 11.10 20.32
CA LEU A 270 -14.39 11.55 20.47
C LEU A 270 -14.24 13.07 20.50
N LYS A 271 -15.34 13.84 20.43
CA LYS A 271 -15.37 15.31 20.44
C LYS A 271 -14.45 15.91 19.37
N VAL A 272 -14.46 15.33 18.17
CA VAL A 272 -13.72 15.84 17.00
C VAL A 272 -14.65 16.68 16.16
N ARG A 273 -14.25 17.93 15.90
CA ARG A 273 -15.02 18.88 15.10
C ARG A 273 -14.43 18.86 13.68
N LEU A 274 -15.17 18.24 12.77
CA LEU A 274 -14.87 18.17 11.33
C LEU A 274 -15.63 19.25 10.57
#